data_AF-A0AAW1SZP7-F1
#
_entry.id   AF-A0AAW1SZP7-F1
#
_cell.length_a   1.000
_cell.length_b   1.000
_cell.length_c   1.000
_cell.angle_alpha   90.00
_cell.angle_beta   90.00
_cell.angle_gamma   90.00
#
_symmetry.space_group_name_H-M   'P 1'
#
loop_
_entity.id
_entity.type
_entity.pdbx_description
1 polymer ?
#
loop_
_entity_poly.entity_id
_entity_poly.type
_entity_poly.pdbx_seq_one_letter_code
_entity_poly.pdbx_strand_id
1 'polypeptide(L)'
;MYEHRVAVQGMVWGINSFDQWGVELGKVLASKVRTSMNSARTVHRRIKPSDGFNYSTTRLLNTYLAGKTQLLYPEPEDVFPCDLIDSAVCRPPTSYV
;
A
#
# COMPACT_ATOMS: atom_id res chain seq x y z
N MET A 1 26.08 -12.56 -14.69
CA MET A 1 25.96 -13.91 -14.06
C MET A 1 24.55 -14.19 -13.52
N TYR A 2 23.86 -13.26 -12.86
CA TYR A 2 22.56 -13.54 -12.21
C TYR A 2 21.33 -13.58 -13.14
N GLU A 3 21.25 -12.71 -14.15
CA GLU A 3 20.08 -12.66 -15.05
C GLU A 3 19.91 -13.94 -15.86
N HIS A 4 20.99 -14.43 -16.48
CA HIS A 4 21.00 -15.71 -17.19
C HIS A 4 20.70 -16.89 -16.28
N ARG A 5 21.10 -16.84 -15.00
CA ARG A 5 20.77 -17.88 -14.02
C ARG A 5 19.26 -17.98 -13.79
N VAL A 6 18.59 -16.85 -13.58
CA VAL A 6 17.13 -16.79 -13.37
C VAL A 6 16.37 -17.18 -14.65
N ALA A 7 16.89 -16.82 -15.83
CA ALA A 7 16.31 -17.25 -17.11
C ALA A 7 16.37 -18.78 -17.29
N VAL A 8 17.53 -19.40 -17.07
CA VAL A 8 17.69 -20.86 -17.20
C VAL A 8 16.89 -21.61 -16.14
N GLN A 9 16.81 -21.11 -14.90
CA GLN A 9 15.99 -21.71 -13.85
C GLN A 9 14.50 -21.72 -14.23
N GLY A 10 13.97 -20.66 -14.84
CA GLY A 10 12.60 -20.66 -15.35
C GLY A 10 12.37 -21.68 -16.45
N MET A 11 13.32 -21.81 -17.39
CA MET A 11 13.26 -22.82 -18.46
C MET A 11 13.24 -24.25 -17.90
N VAL A 12 14.06 -24.54 -16.89
CA VAL A 12 14.10 -25.85 -16.23
C VAL A 12 12.79 -26.18 -15.51
N TRP A 13 12.17 -25.21 -14.86
CA TRP A 13 10.89 -25.40 -14.16
C TRP A 13 9.66 -25.26 -15.06
N GLY A 14 9.83 -24.91 -16.33
CA GLY A 14 8.71 -24.68 -17.25
C GLY A 14 7.85 -23.47 -16.87
N ILE A 15 8.44 -22.49 -16.16
CA ILE A 15 7.77 -21.26 -15.71
C ILE A 15 8.32 -20.07 -16.51
N ASN A 16 7.46 -19.12 -16.86
CA ASN A 16 7.89 -17.90 -17.53
C ASN A 16 8.57 -16.93 -16.54
N SER A 17 9.90 -16.78 -16.62
CA SER A 17 10.67 -15.86 -15.76
C SER A 17 10.42 -14.37 -16.04
N PHE A 18 9.76 -14.03 -17.15
CA PHE A 18 9.54 -12.64 -17.56
C PHE A 18 8.12 -12.15 -17.24
N ASP A 19 7.27 -13.02 -16.67
CA ASP A 19 5.88 -12.69 -16.41
C ASP A 19 5.67 -12.04 -15.03
N GLN A 20 4.69 -11.14 -14.94
CA GLN A 20 4.38 -10.37 -13.73
C GLN A 20 2.87 -10.22 -13.46
N TRP A 21 2.00 -11.11 -13.98
CA TRP A 21 0.56 -11.03 -13.71
C TRP A 21 0.18 -10.90 -12.23
N GLY A 22 0.97 -11.48 -11.31
CA GLY A 22 0.71 -11.45 -9.87
C GLY A 22 0.60 -10.06 -9.24
N VAL A 23 1.13 -9.00 -9.89
CA VAL A 23 1.09 -7.64 -9.34
C VAL A 23 -0.24 -6.91 -9.58
N GLU A 24 -1.02 -7.35 -10.56
CA GLU A 24 -2.17 -6.59 -11.05
C GLU A 24 -3.33 -6.59 -10.07
N LEU A 25 -3.62 -7.73 -9.43
CA LEU A 25 -4.72 -7.85 -8.48
C LEU A 25 -4.55 -6.89 -7.29
N GLY A 26 -3.31 -6.77 -6.79
CA GLY A 26 -2.98 -5.83 -5.72
C GLY A 26 -3.22 -4.38 -6.12
N LYS A 27 -2.82 -3.99 -7.34
CA LYS A 27 -3.05 -2.64 -7.88
C LYS A 27 -4.54 -2.31 -8.00
N VAL A 28 -5.35 -3.27 -8.47
CA VAL A 28 -6.80 -3.12 -8.58
C VAL A 28 -7.45 -2.99 -7.20
N LEU A 29 -7.06 -3.83 -6.24
CA LEU A 29 -7.64 -3.81 -4.90
C LEU A 29 -7.25 -2.54 -4.12
N ALA A 30 -5.98 -2.12 -4.21
CA ALA A 30 -5.51 -0.88 -3.61
C ALA A 30 -6.25 0.35 -4.16
N SER A 31 -6.50 0.39 -5.47
CA SER A 31 -7.29 1.45 -6.11
C SER A 31 -8.71 1.53 -5.54
N LYS A 32 -9.38 0.40 -5.33
CA LYS A 32 -10.72 0.34 -4.71
C LYS A 32 -10.72 0.81 -3.25
N VAL A 33 -9.71 0.40 -2.48
CA VAL A 33 -9.57 0.84 -1.09
C VAL A 33 -9.33 2.36 -1.04
N ARG A 34 -8.47 2.89 -1.93
CA ARG A 34 -8.17 4.32 -2.00
C ARG A 34 -9.42 5.16 -2.28
N THR A 35 -10.25 4.76 -3.24
CA THR A 35 -11.50 5.49 -3.55
C THR A 35 -12.47 5.42 -2.37
N SER A 36 -12.68 4.23 -1.79
CA SER A 36 -13.56 4.07 -0.62
C SER A 36 -13.09 4.89 0.58
N MET A 37 -11.78 4.96 0.84
CA MET A 37 -11.22 5.75 1.93
C MET A 37 -11.35 7.25 1.68
N ASN A 38 -11.13 7.70 0.45
CA ASN A 38 -11.30 9.11 0.09
C ASN A 38 -12.76 9.53 0.30
N SER A 39 -13.72 8.75 -0.22
CA SER A 39 -15.15 9.01 0.01
C SER A 39 -15.53 8.98 1.48
N ALA A 40 -14.99 8.04 2.27
CA ALA A 40 -15.24 7.97 3.70
C ALA A 40 -14.73 9.21 4.46
N ARG A 41 -13.59 9.78 4.04
CA ARG A 41 -13.03 11.01 4.60
C ARG A 41 -13.85 12.24 4.23
N THR A 42 -14.19 12.43 2.95
CA THR A 42 -14.99 13.59 2.52
C THR A 42 -16.35 13.63 3.22
N VAL A 43 -17.03 12.49 3.31
CA VAL A 43 -18.37 12.38 3.91
C VAL A 43 -18.33 12.17 5.43
N HIS A 44 -17.14 12.03 6.04
CA HIS A 44 -16.95 11.72 7.47
C HIS A 44 -17.76 10.49 7.94
N ARG A 45 -17.78 9.44 7.13
CA ARG A 45 -18.59 8.22 7.31
C ARG A 45 -17.71 7.01 7.66
N ARG A 46 -18.22 6.11 8.52
CA ARG A 46 -17.64 4.77 8.73
C ARG A 46 -17.94 3.84 7.56
N ILE A 47 -16.93 3.08 7.13
CA ILE A 47 -17.05 2.07 6.09
C ILE A 47 -17.94 0.94 6.62
N LYS A 48 -18.94 0.55 5.81
CA LYS A 48 -19.91 -0.50 6.17
C LYS A 48 -19.61 -1.78 5.38
N PRO A 49 -20.08 -2.95 5.85
CA PRO A 49 -19.98 -4.20 5.07
C PRO A 49 -20.63 -4.13 3.68
N SER A 50 -21.58 -3.20 3.48
CA SER A 50 -22.20 -2.91 2.18
C SER A 50 -21.23 -2.35 1.13
N ASP A 51 -20.04 -1.88 1.54
CA ASP A 51 -19.03 -1.31 0.64
C ASP A 51 -18.20 -2.41 -0.08
N GLY A 52 -18.54 -3.70 0.13
CA GLY A 52 -17.92 -4.82 -0.56
C GLY A 52 -16.62 -5.32 0.06
N PHE A 53 -16.28 -4.87 1.27
CA PHE A 53 -15.14 -5.38 2.03
C PHE A 53 -15.54 -6.51 2.97
N ASN A 54 -14.59 -7.41 3.24
CA ASN A 54 -14.79 -8.42 4.28
C ASN A 54 -14.79 -7.78 5.68
N TYR A 55 -15.24 -8.53 6.68
CA TYR A 55 -15.40 -8.02 8.05
C TYR A 55 -14.08 -7.57 8.70
N SER A 56 -12.98 -8.30 8.47
CA SER A 56 -11.68 -7.97 9.07
C SER A 56 -11.12 -6.67 8.50
N THR A 57 -11.18 -6.48 7.19
CA THR A 57 -10.77 -5.25 6.50
C THR A 57 -11.66 -4.08 6.89
N THR A 58 -12.98 -4.24 6.95
CA THR A 58 -13.88 -3.17 7.41
C THR A 58 -13.54 -2.71 8.84
N ARG A 59 -13.27 -3.66 9.75
CA ARG A 59 -12.89 -3.34 11.13
C ARG A 59 -11.57 -2.56 11.18
N LEU A 60 -10.53 -3.04 10.49
CA LEU A 60 -9.23 -2.37 10.46
C LEU A 60 -9.30 -0.99 9.80
N LEU A 61 -10.04 -0.84 8.71
CA LEU A 61 -10.22 0.46 8.05
C LEU A 61 -10.95 1.44 8.97
N ASN A 62 -11.98 1.01 9.68
CA ASN A 62 -12.67 1.86 10.64
C ASN A 62 -11.78 2.24 11.82
N THR A 63 -10.97 1.32 12.36
CA THR A 63 -9.97 1.63 13.38
C THR A 63 -8.93 2.62 12.87
N TYR A 64 -8.42 2.44 11.65
CA TYR A 64 -7.45 3.35 11.03
C TYR A 64 -8.02 4.76 10.84
N LEU A 65 -9.24 4.88 10.32
CA LEU A 65 -9.92 6.16 10.16
C LEU A 65 -10.25 6.82 11.51
N ALA A 66 -10.48 6.04 12.57
CA ALA A 66 -10.63 6.55 13.94
C ALA A 66 -9.31 7.03 14.54
N GLY A 67 -8.19 6.37 14.23
CA GLY A 67 -6.87 6.73 14.75
C GLY A 67 -6.26 7.95 14.06
N LYS A 68 -6.58 8.19 12.78
CA LYS A 68 -6.01 9.33 12.05
C LYS A 68 -6.49 10.71 12.53
N THR A 69 -7.58 10.82 13.27
CA THR A 69 -7.94 12.09 13.95
C THR A 69 -6.92 12.52 15.01
N GLN A 70 -5.97 11.65 15.41
CA GLN A 70 -4.87 11.97 16.33
C GLN A 70 -3.57 12.41 15.63
N LEU A 71 -3.47 12.32 14.30
CA LEU A 71 -2.33 12.85 13.56
C LEU A 71 -2.64 14.30 13.17
N LEU A 72 -2.29 15.24 14.05
CA LEU A 72 -2.28 16.68 13.78
C LEU A 72 -1.24 16.99 12.69
N TYR A 73 -1.61 16.80 11.42
CA TYR A 73 -0.96 17.46 10.29
C TYR A 73 -1.97 18.45 9.69
N PRO A 74 -1.58 19.71 9.48
CA PRO A 74 -2.53 20.79 9.22
C PRO A 74 -3.17 20.79 7.82
N GLU A 75 -2.80 19.89 6.90
CA GLU A 75 -3.30 19.93 5.52
C GLU A 75 -3.80 18.57 4.98
N PRO A 76 -4.87 18.54 4.16
CA PRO A 76 -5.52 17.33 3.66
C PRO A 76 -4.86 16.77 2.39
N GLU A 77 -3.52 16.82 2.30
CA GLU A 77 -2.79 16.22 1.20
C GLU A 77 -2.25 14.86 1.66
N ASP A 78 -2.73 13.77 1.03
CA ASP A 78 -2.12 12.44 1.14
C ASP A 78 -0.77 12.44 0.41
N VAL A 79 0.20 13.20 0.90
CA VAL A 79 1.60 13.09 0.50
C VAL A 79 2.11 11.77 1.06
N PHE A 80 2.38 10.81 0.19
CA PHE A 80 3.18 9.66 0.58
C PHE A 80 4.56 10.20 1.01
N PRO A 81 5.05 9.92 2.24
CA PRO A 81 6.38 10.33 2.66
C PRO A 81 7.49 9.51 1.97
N CYS A 82 7.45 9.45 0.64
CA CYS A 82 8.45 8.81 -0.22
C CYS A 82 8.92 9.75 -1.34
N ASP A 83 8.33 10.94 -1.51
CA ASP A 83 8.94 12.03 -2.29
C ASP A 83 10.07 12.74 -1.52
N LEU A 84 10.37 12.24 -0.31
CA LEU A 84 11.39 12.74 0.61
C LEU A 84 12.48 11.67 0.88
N ILE A 85 12.87 10.88 -0.13
CA ILE A 85 14.01 9.93 -0.02
C ILE A 85 15.31 10.64 0.41
N ASP A 86 15.43 11.95 0.16
CA ASP A 86 16.56 12.76 0.62
C ASP A 86 16.37 13.43 1.98
N SER A 87 15.18 13.35 2.59
CA SER A 87 14.94 14.01 3.87
C SER A 87 15.51 13.24 5.05
N ALA A 88 16.12 13.98 5.97
CA ALA A 88 16.74 13.43 7.17
C ALA A 88 15.77 12.70 8.11
N VAL A 89 14.45 12.84 7.92
CA VAL A 89 13.41 12.28 8.79
C VAL A 89 13.18 10.78 8.54
N CYS A 90 13.48 10.28 7.32
CA CYS A 90 13.30 8.86 6.96
C CYS A 90 14.61 8.07 6.85
N ARG A 91 15.77 8.69 7.13
CA ARG A 91 17.06 7.98 7.12
C ARG A 91 17.19 7.20 8.44
N PRO A 92 17.42 5.88 8.44
CA PRO A 92 17.78 5.17 9.66
C PRO A 92 19.05 5.81 10.25
N PRO A 93 19.20 5.91 11.58
CA PRO A 93 20.37 6.53 12.19
C PRO A 93 21.64 5.84 11.68
N THR A 94 22.50 6.59 11.00
CA THR A 94 23.75 6.08 10.40
C THR A 94 24.88 5.87 11.41
N SER A 95 24.55 5.68 12.69
CA SER A 95 25.52 5.35 13.74
C SER A 95 25.21 3.96 14.28
N TYR A 96 25.55 2.94 13.49
CA TYR A 96 26.04 1.69 14.05
C TYR A 96 27.57 1.79 14.05
N VAL A 97 28.08 2.47 15.07
CA VAL A 97 29.43 2.27 15.63
C VAL A 97 29.22 2.03 17.12
#